data_AF-A0A5J6SHB3-F1
#
_entry.id   AF-A0A5J6SHB3-F1
#
_cell.length_a   1.000
_cell.length_b   1.000
_cell.length_c   1.000
_cell.angle_alpha   90.00
_cell.angle_beta   90.00
_cell.angle_gamma   90.00
#
_symmetry.space_group_name_H-M   'P 1'
#
loop_
_entity.id
_entity.type
_entity.pdbx_description
1 polymer ?
#
loop_
_entity_poly.entity_id
_entity_poly.type
_entity_poly.pdbx_seq_one_letter_code
_entity_poly.pdbx_strand_id
1 'polypeptide(L)'
;MTPWTQRCIRQADCILIVGLGEQEPTVGELERMLENTAVRALKQLILLHKEDGPTPSRTVEWLNMRSWCSGHLHLCCPRRIFSRKRLPKLLEMYERVCQKPPDRHSDFSRLARILTGNSIALVLGGGGARGCSQVGIIRAMHEAGIPIDMVGGTSIGSFMGALYAEERNANRMRNRAVRWAKEMTNVLKKMLDLTYPITSMFSGSAFNRSINKIFEDKQIEDLWIPYFTITTDITASAMRVHTDGSLWRYCRASMSLSSYLPPLCDPKDGHLLMDGGYINNLPADVARSMGAKVVIAIDVGSQDETDLTNYGDSLSGWWLLWKRLNPWAAKVKVLGMAEIQSRLAYVCCVRQLEVVKNSEYCEYIRPPIDRYGTLEFGKFNEIAEVGYQHGKTLFELWNRNGVIDNILKDRPIDNVAKTRSSDVTCPNTTFTDLAEIVSRIEPAKTLAVDG
;
A
#
# COMPACT_ATOMS: atom_id res chain seq x y z
N MET A 1 -7.13 -18.80 35.01
CA MET A 1 -6.75 -17.36 35.08
C MET A 1 -6.96 -16.83 36.49
N THR A 2 -6.06 -15.98 36.98
CA THR A 2 -6.28 -15.27 38.26
C THR A 2 -7.36 -14.18 38.08
N PRO A 3 -8.06 -13.76 39.15
CA PRO A 3 -9.01 -12.65 39.09
C PRO A 3 -8.39 -11.35 38.54
N TRP A 4 -7.11 -11.10 38.85
CA TRP A 4 -6.37 -9.96 38.33
C TRP A 4 -6.19 -10.03 36.80
N THR A 5 -5.76 -11.19 36.27
CA THR A 5 -5.63 -11.38 34.82
C THR A 5 -6.95 -11.18 34.09
N GLN A 6 -8.05 -11.71 34.63
CA GLN A 6 -9.38 -11.50 34.05
C GLN A 6 -9.77 -10.01 34.04
N ARG A 7 -9.47 -9.29 35.12
CA ARG A 7 -9.71 -7.84 35.20
C ARG A 7 -8.90 -7.08 34.15
N CYS A 8 -7.60 -7.37 34.02
CA CYS A 8 -6.75 -6.75 33.00
C CYS A 8 -7.29 -6.99 31.59
N ILE A 9 -7.67 -8.23 31.27
CA ILE A 9 -8.23 -8.59 29.96
C ILE A 9 -9.52 -7.83 29.67
N ARG A 10 -10.44 -7.77 30.65
CA ARG A 10 -11.73 -7.07 30.48
C ARG A 10 -11.59 -5.56 30.32
N GLN A 11 -10.53 -4.97 30.85
CA GLN A 11 -10.30 -3.52 30.84
C GLN A 11 -9.27 -3.08 29.79
N ALA A 12 -8.72 -4.01 29.01
CA ALA A 12 -7.73 -3.71 27.99
C ALA A 12 -8.38 -3.05 26.76
N ASP A 13 -7.75 -1.99 26.26
CA ASP A 13 -8.06 -1.45 24.92
C ASP A 13 -7.43 -2.33 23.82
N CYS A 14 -6.24 -2.85 24.09
CA CYS A 14 -5.48 -3.73 23.20
C CYS A 14 -4.79 -4.85 23.98
N ILE A 15 -4.82 -6.06 23.45
CA ILE A 15 -4.17 -7.25 23.96
C ILE A 15 -3.13 -7.69 22.93
N LEU A 16 -1.87 -7.71 23.35
CA LEU A 16 -0.75 -8.15 22.52
C LEU A 16 -0.45 -9.62 22.80
N ILE A 17 -0.53 -10.45 21.77
CA ILE A 17 -0.11 -11.84 21.80
C ILE A 17 1.30 -11.89 21.24
N VAL A 18 2.28 -12.28 22.06
CA VAL A 18 3.68 -12.21 21.67
C VAL A 18 4.19 -13.61 21.36
N GLY A 19 4.61 -13.83 20.12
CA GLY A 19 5.23 -15.06 19.63
C GLY A 19 6.68 -14.84 19.21
N LEU A 20 7.47 -15.90 19.23
CA LEU A 20 8.80 -15.92 18.62
C LEU A 20 8.65 -16.44 17.19
N GLY A 21 8.88 -15.59 16.19
CA GLY A 21 8.59 -15.92 14.80
C GLY A 21 9.44 -17.05 14.21
N GLU A 22 10.58 -17.38 14.84
CA GLU A 22 11.44 -18.51 14.48
C GLU A 22 10.98 -19.85 15.11
N GLN A 23 10.01 -19.83 16.03
CA GLN A 23 9.51 -21.04 16.69
C GLN A 23 8.26 -21.58 15.99
N GLU A 24 7.93 -22.83 16.28
CA GLU A 24 6.68 -23.42 15.80
C GLU A 24 5.47 -22.69 16.40
N PRO A 25 4.44 -22.38 15.59
CA PRO A 25 3.22 -21.73 16.05
C PRO A 25 2.52 -22.65 17.05
N THR A 26 2.36 -22.15 18.28
CA THR A 26 1.66 -22.85 19.35
C THR A 26 0.67 -21.90 20.02
N VAL A 27 -0.47 -22.42 20.48
CA VAL A 27 -1.49 -21.65 21.19
C VAL A 27 -1.38 -21.93 22.67
N GLY A 28 -1.09 -20.88 23.46
CA GLY A 28 -0.94 -20.97 24.91
C GLY A 28 -2.26 -21.18 25.65
N GLU A 29 -2.21 -21.60 26.92
CA GLU A 29 -3.43 -21.82 27.73
C GLU A 29 -4.24 -20.53 27.94
N LEU A 30 -3.57 -19.43 28.29
CA LEU A 30 -4.21 -18.11 28.44
C LEU A 30 -4.84 -17.62 27.12
N GLU A 31 -4.25 -17.99 26.00
CA GLU A 31 -4.72 -17.62 24.67
C GLU A 31 -6.01 -18.37 24.29
N ARG A 32 -6.09 -19.68 24.57
CA ARG A 32 -7.33 -20.46 24.41
C ARG A 32 -8.46 -19.94 25.30
N MET A 33 -8.11 -19.45 26.50
CA MET A 33 -9.09 -18.80 27.37
C MET A 33 -9.56 -17.45 26.81
N LEU A 34 -8.66 -16.67 26.20
CA LEU A 34 -8.98 -15.39 25.56
C LEU A 34 -9.92 -15.57 24.37
N GLU A 35 -9.70 -16.58 23.53
CA GLU A 35 -10.57 -16.91 22.39
C GLU A 35 -12.04 -17.11 22.81
N ASN A 36 -12.25 -17.79 23.94
CA ASN A 36 -13.59 -18.06 24.48
C ASN A 36 -14.16 -16.91 25.33
N THR A 37 -13.41 -15.82 25.51
CA THR A 37 -13.86 -14.68 26.31
C THR A 37 -14.33 -13.55 25.40
N ALA A 38 -15.59 -13.14 25.55
CA ALA A 38 -16.12 -11.98 24.85
C ALA A 38 -15.45 -10.69 25.38
N VAL A 39 -14.44 -10.21 24.67
CA VAL A 39 -13.72 -8.96 24.98
C VAL A 39 -13.68 -8.07 23.74
N ARG A 40 -14.07 -6.80 23.90
CA ARG A 40 -14.03 -5.78 22.83
C ARG A 40 -12.63 -5.27 22.50
N ALA A 41 -11.63 -5.62 23.30
CA ALA A 41 -10.24 -5.25 23.09
C ALA A 41 -9.75 -5.68 21.69
N LEU A 42 -8.94 -4.83 21.07
CA LEU A 42 -8.19 -5.18 19.87
C LEU A 42 -7.18 -6.27 20.21
N LYS A 43 -7.07 -7.30 19.38
CA LYS A 43 -6.19 -8.44 19.63
C LYS A 43 -5.15 -8.47 18.53
N GLN A 44 -3.88 -8.27 18.86
CA GLN A 44 -2.81 -8.13 17.88
C GLN A 44 -1.71 -9.14 18.13
N LEU A 45 -1.35 -9.89 17.09
CA LEU A 45 -0.24 -10.82 17.13
C LEU A 45 1.08 -10.09 16.85
N ILE A 46 2.04 -10.20 17.75
CA ILE A 46 3.37 -9.62 17.63
C ILE A 46 4.39 -10.75 17.52
N LEU A 47 4.99 -10.90 16.35
CA LEU A 47 6.03 -11.89 16.09
C LEU A 47 7.41 -11.24 16.22
N LEU A 48 8.20 -11.71 17.17
CA LEU A 48 9.55 -11.22 17.42
C LEU A 48 10.56 -12.04 16.61
N HIS A 49 11.45 -11.34 15.91
CA HIS A 49 12.51 -11.90 15.07
C HIS A 49 13.85 -11.35 15.53
N LYS A 50 14.92 -12.16 15.49
CA LYS A 50 16.26 -11.65 15.77
C LYS A 50 16.74 -10.79 14.61
N GLU A 51 17.52 -9.75 14.90
CA GLU A 51 18.11 -8.88 13.88
C GLU A 51 19.04 -9.62 12.91
N ASP A 52 19.74 -10.64 13.40
CA ASP A 52 20.59 -11.56 12.65
C ASP A 52 19.88 -12.86 12.26
N GLY A 53 18.57 -12.94 12.46
CA GLY A 53 17.74 -14.09 12.15
C GLY A 53 17.24 -14.13 10.69
N PRO A 54 16.50 -15.19 10.33
CA PRO A 54 15.82 -15.27 9.04
C PRO A 54 14.74 -14.19 8.90
N THR A 55 14.33 -13.90 7.66
CA THR A 55 13.15 -13.07 7.41
C THR A 55 11.87 -13.78 7.83
N PRO A 56 10.77 -13.06 8.12
CA PRO A 56 9.52 -13.70 8.45
C PRO A 56 9.06 -14.64 7.33
N SER A 57 8.44 -15.73 7.75
CA SER A 57 7.93 -16.80 6.90
C SER A 57 6.91 -17.60 7.69
N ARG A 58 6.07 -18.37 6.99
CA ARG A 58 5.04 -19.24 7.61
C ARG A 58 4.07 -18.48 8.52
N THR A 59 3.86 -17.19 8.28
CA THR A 59 3.00 -16.35 9.13
C THR A 59 1.54 -16.79 9.05
N VAL A 60 1.12 -17.33 7.91
CA VAL A 60 -0.20 -17.93 7.70
C VAL A 60 -0.51 -19.01 8.75
N GLU A 61 0.46 -19.81 9.16
CA GLU A 61 0.25 -20.86 10.17
C GLU A 61 -0.04 -20.26 11.56
N TRP A 62 0.63 -19.15 11.89
CA TRP A 62 0.35 -18.40 13.12
C TRP A 62 -1.06 -17.79 13.11
N LEU A 63 -1.46 -17.24 11.96
CA LEU A 63 -2.75 -16.56 11.77
C LEU A 63 -3.93 -17.53 11.69
N ASN A 64 -3.77 -18.69 11.06
CA ASN A 64 -4.82 -19.71 10.97
C ASN A 64 -5.25 -20.22 12.35
N MET A 65 -4.32 -20.33 13.29
CA MET A 65 -4.62 -20.69 14.69
C MET A 65 -5.27 -19.54 15.49
N ARG A 66 -5.34 -18.33 14.91
CA ARG A 66 -5.70 -17.07 15.57
C ARG A 66 -6.59 -16.22 14.67
N SER A 67 -7.55 -16.83 13.99
CA SER A 67 -8.48 -16.15 13.08
C SER A 67 -9.28 -15.01 13.75
N TRP A 68 -9.34 -15.00 15.08
CA TRP A 68 -9.95 -13.96 15.91
C TRP A 68 -9.05 -12.74 16.18
N CYS A 69 -7.78 -12.77 15.78
CA CYS A 69 -6.89 -11.61 15.87
C CYS A 69 -7.26 -10.56 14.81
N SER A 70 -7.16 -9.29 15.19
CA SER A 70 -7.44 -8.15 14.31
C SER A 70 -6.31 -7.85 13.32
N GLY A 71 -5.12 -8.41 13.54
CA GLY A 71 -3.96 -8.27 12.68
C GLY A 71 -2.67 -8.71 13.36
N HIS A 72 -1.56 -8.57 12.64
CA HIS A 72 -0.23 -8.95 13.13
C HIS A 72 0.85 -7.94 12.77
N LEU A 73 1.97 -8.01 13.49
CA LEU A 73 3.17 -7.24 13.23
C LEU A 73 4.42 -8.09 13.45
N HIS A 74 5.39 -7.90 12.56
CA HIS A 74 6.74 -8.43 12.71
C HIS A 74 7.64 -7.37 13.34
N LEU A 75 8.38 -7.73 14.39
CA LEU A 75 9.37 -6.87 15.01
C LEU A 75 10.76 -7.51 14.92
N CYS A 76 11.64 -6.87 14.17
CA CYS A 76 13.07 -7.12 14.17
C CYS A 76 13.67 -6.55 15.47
N CYS A 77 14.10 -7.43 16.35
CA CYS A 77 14.48 -7.11 17.71
C CYS A 77 16.00 -7.21 17.91
N PRO A 78 16.62 -6.26 18.63
CA PRO A 78 18.03 -6.33 18.98
C PRO A 78 18.30 -7.53 19.89
N ARG A 79 19.51 -8.10 19.82
CA ARG A 79 19.95 -9.28 20.60
C ARG A 79 19.64 -9.21 22.11
N ARG A 80 19.59 -8.00 22.68
CA ARG A 80 19.25 -7.77 24.09
C ARG A 80 17.87 -8.31 24.50
N ILE A 81 16.90 -8.36 23.58
CA ILE A 81 15.53 -8.84 23.86
C ILE A 81 15.50 -10.34 24.14
N PHE A 82 16.41 -11.10 23.53
CA PHE A 82 16.48 -12.56 23.66
C PHE A 82 17.47 -13.00 24.75
N SER A 83 18.15 -12.07 25.41
CA SER A 83 19.17 -12.36 26.41
C SER A 83 18.55 -12.43 27.81
N ARG A 84 18.63 -13.59 28.47
CA ARG A 84 18.18 -13.73 29.86
C ARG A 84 19.19 -13.08 30.81
N LYS A 85 18.77 -12.05 31.55
CA LYS A 85 19.61 -11.33 32.53
C LYS A 85 18.99 -11.42 33.93
N ARG A 86 19.83 -11.31 34.98
CA ARG A 86 19.36 -11.15 36.37
C ARG A 86 18.69 -9.78 36.53
N LEU A 87 17.69 -9.69 37.41
CA LEU A 87 16.84 -8.49 37.58
C LEU A 87 17.65 -7.19 37.76
N PRO A 88 18.71 -7.10 38.59
CA PRO A 88 19.48 -5.85 38.75
C PRO A 88 20.14 -5.39 37.44
N LYS A 89 20.74 -6.34 36.69
CA LYS A 89 21.37 -6.06 35.39
C LYS A 89 20.35 -5.73 34.31
N LEU A 90 19.13 -6.24 34.43
CA LEU A 90 18.02 -5.94 33.52
C LEU A 90 17.55 -4.49 33.71
N LEU A 91 17.38 -4.07 34.97
CA LEU A 91 17.00 -2.71 35.33
C LEU A 91 18.05 -1.69 34.85
N GLU A 92 19.33 -1.92 35.18
CA GLU A 92 20.44 -1.06 34.74
C GLU A 92 20.51 -0.94 33.21
N MET A 93 20.28 -2.04 32.49
CA MET A 93 20.25 -2.03 31.03
C MET A 93 19.10 -1.16 30.50
N TYR A 94 17.89 -1.30 31.03
CA TYR A 94 16.74 -0.53 30.56
C TYR A 94 16.81 0.94 30.97
N GLU A 95 17.41 1.26 32.11
CA GLU A 95 17.70 2.63 32.51
C GLU A 95 18.58 3.33 31.47
N ARG A 96 19.66 2.68 31.02
CA ARG A 96 20.52 3.18 29.93
C ARG A 96 19.79 3.30 28.59
N VAL A 97 18.82 2.42 28.31
CA VAL A 97 18.01 2.50 27.09
C VAL A 97 17.09 3.72 27.16
N CYS A 98 16.46 3.97 28.31
CA CYS A 98 15.56 5.11 28.52
C CYS A 98 16.27 6.47 28.48
N GLN A 99 17.59 6.51 28.71
CA GLN A 99 18.40 7.73 28.61
C GLN A 99 18.64 8.17 27.15
N LYS A 100 18.49 7.28 26.16
CA LYS A 100 18.71 7.62 24.74
C LYS A 100 17.38 7.99 24.08
N PRO A 101 17.37 8.98 23.16
CA PRO A 101 16.17 9.23 22.37
C PRO A 101 15.80 7.97 21.58
N PRO A 102 14.51 7.63 21.48
CA PRO A 102 14.07 6.45 20.74
C PRO A 102 14.39 6.62 19.25
N ASP A 103 14.95 5.56 18.65
CA ASP A 103 15.16 5.52 17.20
C ASP A 103 13.80 5.46 16.50
N ARG A 104 13.52 6.49 15.69
CA ARG A 104 12.26 6.63 14.95
C ARG A 104 12.01 5.47 13.97
N HIS A 105 13.07 4.87 13.44
CA HIS A 105 13.01 3.77 12.47
C HIS A 105 12.96 2.39 13.12
N SER A 106 13.10 2.30 14.45
CA SER A 106 13.01 1.02 15.13
C SER A 106 11.60 0.42 15.06
N ASP A 107 11.52 -0.91 15.01
CA ASP A 107 10.24 -1.61 14.95
C ASP A 107 9.40 -1.43 16.22
N PHE A 108 10.04 -1.18 17.38
CA PHE A 108 9.34 -0.81 18.61
C PHE A 108 8.71 0.58 18.52
N SER A 109 9.38 1.54 17.88
CA SER A 109 8.78 2.85 17.60
C SER A 109 7.63 2.74 16.60
N ARG A 110 7.73 1.86 15.59
CA ARG A 110 6.60 1.52 14.70
C ARG A 110 5.43 0.93 15.49
N LEU A 111 5.67 -0.05 16.35
CA LEU A 111 4.64 -0.62 17.21
C LEU A 111 3.97 0.47 18.06
N ALA A 112 4.75 1.34 18.71
CA ALA A 112 4.21 2.43 19.51
C ALA A 112 3.32 3.38 18.70
N ARG A 113 3.74 3.76 17.48
CA ARG A 113 2.93 4.59 16.57
C ARG A 113 1.64 3.90 16.16
N ILE A 114 1.67 2.59 15.87
CA ILE A 114 0.48 1.82 15.52
C ILE A 114 -0.49 1.76 16.71
N LEU A 115 -0.01 1.43 17.91
CA LEU A 115 -0.85 1.32 19.11
C LEU A 115 -1.46 2.66 19.55
N THR A 116 -0.78 3.76 19.28
CA THR A 116 -1.24 5.13 19.61
C THR A 116 -2.06 5.78 18.50
N GLY A 117 -2.28 5.10 17.36
CA GLY A 117 -3.01 5.67 16.22
C GLY A 117 -2.27 6.82 15.53
N ASN A 118 -0.94 6.80 15.58
CA ASN A 118 -0.01 7.75 14.97
C ASN A 118 0.79 7.14 13.81
N SER A 119 0.29 6.07 13.20
CA SER A 119 0.98 5.37 12.10
C SER A 119 1.09 6.25 10.85
N ILE A 120 2.23 6.16 10.19
CA ILE A 120 2.52 6.86 8.93
C ILE A 120 2.54 5.84 7.81
N ALA A 121 1.64 6.00 6.84
CA ALA A 121 1.58 5.13 5.67
C ALA A 121 2.28 5.76 4.46
N LEU A 122 2.97 4.92 3.70
CA LEU A 122 3.50 5.27 2.38
C LEU A 122 2.61 4.62 1.31
N VAL A 123 2.04 5.42 0.41
CA VAL A 123 1.22 4.92 -0.70
C VAL A 123 1.91 5.22 -2.03
N LEU A 124 2.07 4.19 -2.85
CA LEU A 124 2.79 4.24 -4.11
C LEU A 124 1.85 4.05 -5.30
N GLY A 125 1.70 5.07 -6.12
CA GLY A 125 0.80 5.04 -7.27
C GLY A 125 1.30 4.23 -8.46
N GLY A 126 0.38 3.93 -9.39
CA GLY A 126 0.69 3.28 -10.66
C GLY A 126 1.20 4.24 -11.74
N GLY A 127 2.00 3.73 -12.69
CA GLY A 127 2.59 4.53 -13.78
C GLY A 127 3.68 3.84 -14.61
N GLY A 128 3.84 2.51 -14.51
CA GLY A 128 4.88 1.77 -15.24
C GLY A 128 6.31 2.19 -14.87
N ALA A 129 7.20 2.34 -15.85
CA ALA A 129 8.62 2.66 -15.62
C ALA A 129 8.86 3.96 -14.82
N ARG A 130 7.91 4.90 -14.85
CA ARG A 130 7.91 6.11 -14.02
C ARG A 130 7.99 5.81 -12.51
N GLY A 131 7.46 4.67 -12.08
CA GLY A 131 7.54 4.18 -10.70
C GLY A 131 8.96 3.94 -10.18
N CYS A 132 9.98 3.87 -11.05
CA CYS A 132 11.37 3.80 -10.60
C CYS A 132 11.78 5.02 -9.73
N SER A 133 11.10 6.16 -9.90
CA SER A 133 11.32 7.37 -9.09
C SER A 133 10.93 7.17 -7.61
N GLN A 134 9.95 6.30 -7.33
CA GLN A 134 9.51 5.97 -5.96
C GLN A 134 10.67 5.42 -5.14
N VAL A 135 11.55 4.60 -5.74
CA VAL A 135 12.75 4.04 -5.09
C VAL A 135 13.68 5.16 -4.60
N GLY A 136 13.85 6.21 -5.41
CA GLY A 136 14.65 7.38 -5.05
C GLY A 136 14.02 8.20 -3.93
N ILE A 137 12.71 8.43 -4.00
CA ILE A 137 11.98 9.17 -2.96
C ILE A 137 12.03 8.43 -1.61
N ILE A 138 11.83 7.11 -1.60
CA ILE A 138 11.91 6.28 -0.38
C ILE A 138 13.29 6.40 0.28
N ARG A 139 14.36 6.42 -0.53
CA ARG A 139 15.71 6.68 -0.03
C ARG A 139 15.80 8.05 0.64
N ALA A 140 15.31 9.10 -0.02
CA ALA A 140 15.31 10.45 0.54
C ALA A 140 14.46 10.56 1.82
N MET A 141 13.31 9.86 1.89
CA MET A 141 12.48 9.79 3.10
C MET A 141 13.23 9.18 4.29
N HIS A 142 13.94 8.09 4.04
CA HIS A 142 14.76 7.43 5.05
C HIS A 142 15.90 8.34 5.54
N GLU A 143 16.57 9.05 4.64
CA GLU A 143 17.62 10.03 4.99
C GLU A 143 17.06 11.24 5.75
N ALA A 144 15.82 11.64 5.48
CA ALA A 144 15.11 12.72 6.19
C ALA A 144 14.55 12.30 7.57
N GLY A 145 14.71 11.03 7.97
CA GLY A 145 14.23 10.56 9.28
C GLY A 145 12.71 10.34 9.37
N ILE A 146 12.03 10.19 8.22
CA ILE A 146 10.59 9.95 8.14
C ILE A 146 10.34 8.43 8.21
N PRO A 147 9.71 7.89 9.28
CA PRO A 147 9.44 6.47 9.38
C PRO A 147 8.24 6.05 8.52
N ILE A 148 8.25 4.78 8.09
CA ILE A 148 7.17 4.17 7.30
C ILE A 148 6.65 2.97 8.11
N ASP A 149 5.38 3.04 8.51
CA ASP A 149 4.73 2.05 9.37
C ASP A 149 3.80 1.11 8.60
N MET A 150 3.39 1.50 7.40
CA MET A 150 2.54 0.74 6.48
C MET A 150 2.86 1.14 5.05
N VAL A 151 2.75 0.21 4.10
CA VAL A 151 2.97 0.45 2.68
C VAL A 151 1.77 0.00 1.86
N GLY A 152 1.26 0.88 1.01
CA GLY A 152 0.22 0.56 0.03
C GLY A 152 0.73 0.78 -1.38
N GLY A 153 0.22 0.05 -2.36
CA GLY A 153 0.55 0.36 -3.74
C GLY A 153 -0.41 -0.17 -4.80
N THR A 154 -0.33 0.47 -5.97
CA THR A 154 -1.07 0.08 -7.17
C THR A 154 -0.12 -0.09 -8.35
N SER A 155 -0.30 -1.14 -9.15
CA SER A 155 0.50 -1.41 -10.34
C SER A 155 2.00 -1.42 -10.02
N ILE A 156 2.83 -0.65 -10.72
CA ILE A 156 4.26 -0.57 -10.39
C ILE A 156 4.51 -0.18 -8.92
N GLY A 157 3.64 0.62 -8.32
CA GLY A 157 3.70 1.00 -6.92
C GLY A 157 3.48 -0.19 -5.98
N SER A 158 2.64 -1.16 -6.37
CA SER A 158 2.51 -2.40 -5.59
C SER A 158 3.81 -3.18 -5.60
N PHE A 159 4.46 -3.32 -6.77
CA PHE A 159 5.73 -4.03 -6.88
C PHE A 159 6.86 -3.34 -6.07
N MET A 160 7.00 -2.02 -6.21
CA MET A 160 8.01 -1.25 -5.46
C MET A 160 7.71 -1.27 -3.96
N GLY A 161 6.44 -1.14 -3.58
CA GLY A 161 5.99 -1.19 -2.19
C GLY A 161 6.25 -2.53 -1.53
N ALA A 162 5.96 -3.63 -2.23
CA ALA A 162 6.25 -4.99 -1.79
C ALA A 162 7.75 -5.21 -1.56
N LEU A 163 8.60 -4.76 -2.50
CA LEU A 163 10.06 -4.81 -2.34
C LEU A 163 10.52 -4.05 -1.08
N TYR A 164 9.94 -2.88 -0.82
CA TYR A 164 10.30 -2.10 0.37
C TYR A 164 9.80 -2.76 1.66
N ALA A 165 8.56 -3.23 1.68
CA ALA A 165 7.96 -3.92 2.83
C ALA A 165 8.68 -5.23 3.18
N GLU A 166 9.26 -5.90 2.19
CA GLU A 166 10.06 -7.12 2.37
C GLU A 166 11.51 -6.83 2.81
N GLU A 167 12.13 -5.76 2.31
CA GLU A 167 13.55 -5.50 2.57
C GLU A 167 13.81 -4.56 3.74
N ARG A 168 12.89 -3.63 4.01
CA ARG A 168 12.98 -2.44 4.90
C ARG A 168 14.11 -1.46 4.55
N ASN A 169 15.15 -1.93 3.87
CA ASN A 169 16.34 -1.21 3.52
C ASN A 169 16.26 -0.69 2.07
N ALA A 170 16.32 0.63 1.91
CA ALA A 170 16.22 1.28 0.61
C ALA A 170 17.29 0.81 -0.39
N ASN A 171 18.51 0.49 0.06
CA ASN A 171 19.57 0.03 -0.83
C ASN A 171 19.32 -1.39 -1.33
N ARG A 172 18.83 -2.30 -0.48
CA ARG A 172 18.48 -3.67 -0.89
C ARG A 172 17.27 -3.67 -1.82
N MET A 173 16.25 -2.89 -1.49
CA MET A 173 15.10 -2.63 -2.37
C MET A 173 15.56 -2.15 -3.75
N ARG A 174 16.43 -1.12 -3.80
CA ARG A 174 16.98 -0.59 -5.06
C ARG A 174 17.70 -1.66 -5.87
N ASN A 175 18.56 -2.46 -5.24
CA ASN A 175 19.31 -3.49 -5.95
C ASN A 175 18.40 -4.55 -6.59
N ARG A 176 17.32 -4.95 -5.89
CA ARG A 176 16.31 -5.88 -6.44
C ARG A 176 15.46 -5.22 -7.53
N ALA A 177 15.05 -3.97 -7.33
CA ALA A 177 14.31 -3.20 -8.33
C ALA A 177 15.10 -3.01 -9.63
N VAL A 178 16.39 -2.65 -9.55
CA VAL A 178 17.30 -2.54 -10.71
C VAL A 178 17.40 -3.88 -11.45
N ARG A 179 17.55 -4.98 -10.69
CA ARG A 179 17.67 -6.32 -11.29
C ARG A 179 16.41 -6.69 -12.07
N TRP A 180 15.24 -6.47 -11.47
CA TRP A 180 13.96 -6.72 -12.14
C TRP A 180 13.74 -5.80 -13.36
N ALA A 181 14.05 -4.50 -13.24
CA ALA A 181 13.92 -3.56 -14.35
C ALA A 181 14.78 -3.93 -15.56
N LYS A 182 16.02 -4.42 -15.32
CA LYS A 182 16.87 -4.98 -16.38
C LYS A 182 16.23 -6.20 -17.04
N GLU A 183 15.63 -7.11 -16.29
CA GLU A 183 14.91 -8.24 -16.89
C GLU A 183 13.72 -7.77 -17.75
N MET A 184 13.04 -6.68 -17.37
CA MET A 184 11.94 -6.08 -18.15
C MET A 184 12.40 -5.39 -19.45
N THR A 185 13.68 -5.10 -19.62
CA THR A 185 14.21 -4.60 -20.90
C THR A 185 14.48 -5.70 -21.93
N ASN A 186 14.45 -6.98 -21.53
CA ASN A 186 14.78 -8.07 -22.43
C ASN A 186 13.65 -8.35 -23.43
N VAL A 187 13.79 -7.77 -24.62
CA VAL A 187 12.83 -7.82 -25.73
C VAL A 187 12.58 -9.24 -26.24
N LEU A 188 13.58 -10.13 -26.16
CA LEU A 188 13.49 -11.50 -26.65
C LEU A 188 12.45 -12.31 -25.84
N LYS A 189 12.47 -12.15 -24.50
CA LYS A 189 11.49 -12.79 -23.61
C LYS A 189 10.08 -12.25 -23.81
N LYS A 190 9.93 -10.97 -24.15
CA LYS A 190 8.62 -10.38 -24.48
C LYS A 190 8.09 -10.91 -25.80
N MET A 191 8.95 -11.00 -26.83
CA MET A 191 8.56 -11.51 -28.14
C MET A 191 8.12 -12.98 -28.07
N LEU A 192 8.79 -13.81 -27.27
CA LEU A 192 8.40 -15.20 -27.04
C LEU A 192 7.10 -15.36 -26.22
N ASP A 193 6.63 -14.28 -25.57
CA ASP A 193 5.42 -14.28 -24.75
C ASP A 193 4.20 -13.72 -25.50
N LEU A 194 4.37 -13.29 -26.76
CA LEU A 194 3.27 -12.88 -27.64
C LEU A 194 2.29 -14.05 -27.82
N THR A 195 1.01 -13.76 -27.66
CA THR A 195 -0.07 -14.74 -27.84
C THR A 195 -1.06 -14.27 -28.90
N TYR A 196 -1.96 -15.15 -29.35
CA TYR A 196 -2.99 -14.77 -30.31
C TYR A 196 -3.95 -13.76 -29.63
N PRO A 197 -4.07 -12.52 -30.14
CA PRO A 197 -4.65 -11.41 -29.39
C PRO A 197 -6.18 -11.41 -29.43
N ILE A 198 -6.83 -12.51 -29.00
CA ILE A 198 -8.27 -12.52 -28.70
C ILE A 198 -8.52 -11.78 -27.38
N THR A 199 -7.69 -12.02 -26.37
CA THR A 199 -7.87 -11.50 -25.00
C THR A 199 -6.76 -10.54 -24.57
N SER A 200 -5.50 -10.78 -24.97
CA SER A 200 -4.35 -9.93 -24.65
C SER A 200 -3.20 -10.10 -25.65
N MET A 201 -2.32 -9.11 -25.77
CA MET A 201 -1.14 -9.19 -26.64
C MET A 201 -0.07 -10.18 -26.13
N PHE A 202 0.08 -10.30 -24.80
CA PHE A 202 1.03 -11.23 -24.19
C PHE A 202 0.29 -12.28 -23.37
N SER A 203 0.82 -13.51 -23.31
CA SER A 203 0.30 -14.57 -22.44
C SER A 203 0.52 -14.24 -20.96
N GLY A 204 1.52 -13.41 -20.67
CA GLY A 204 1.93 -13.01 -19.32
C GLY A 204 2.84 -14.02 -18.63
N SER A 205 3.20 -15.14 -19.26
CA SER A 205 4.05 -16.16 -18.66
C SER A 205 5.45 -15.62 -18.29
N ALA A 206 6.04 -14.77 -19.14
CA ALA A 206 7.35 -14.19 -18.88
C ALA A 206 7.29 -13.16 -17.75
N PHE A 207 6.19 -12.40 -17.68
CA PHE A 207 5.93 -11.43 -16.63
C PHE A 207 5.64 -12.10 -15.28
N ASN A 208 4.87 -13.19 -15.28
CA ASN A 208 4.63 -13.99 -14.08
C ASN A 208 5.94 -14.56 -13.54
N ARG A 209 6.78 -15.14 -14.42
CA ARG A 209 8.09 -15.67 -14.02
C ARG A 209 9.02 -14.59 -13.46
N SER A 210 9.00 -13.36 -14.00
CA SER A 210 9.88 -12.29 -13.50
C SER A 210 9.48 -11.82 -12.11
N ILE A 211 8.18 -11.69 -11.82
CA ILE A 211 7.69 -11.29 -10.49
C ILE A 211 7.83 -12.44 -9.49
N ASN A 212 7.47 -13.67 -9.89
CA ASN A 212 7.64 -14.86 -9.05
C ASN A 212 9.13 -15.11 -8.73
N LYS A 213 10.07 -14.88 -9.63
CA LYS A 213 11.51 -14.99 -9.32
C LYS A 213 11.99 -13.99 -8.26
N ILE A 214 11.30 -12.86 -8.10
CA ILE A 214 11.65 -11.85 -7.11
C ILE A 214 11.08 -12.20 -5.74
N PHE A 215 9.79 -12.56 -5.67
CA PHE A 215 9.08 -12.77 -4.40
C PHE A 215 8.90 -14.25 -4.01
N GLU A 216 9.19 -15.18 -4.93
CA GLU A 216 9.07 -16.63 -4.75
C GLU A 216 7.69 -17.01 -4.19
N ASP A 217 7.64 -17.85 -3.16
CA ASP A 217 6.39 -18.29 -2.52
C ASP A 217 5.98 -17.42 -1.31
N LYS A 218 6.56 -16.21 -1.18
CA LYS A 218 6.23 -15.31 -0.07
C LYS A 218 4.76 -14.90 -0.09
N GLN A 219 4.18 -14.89 1.10
CA GLN A 219 2.85 -14.34 1.33
C GLN A 219 2.96 -12.88 1.77
N ILE A 220 1.90 -12.09 1.60
CA ILE A 220 1.85 -10.69 2.03
C ILE A 220 2.07 -10.60 3.56
N GLU A 221 1.56 -11.57 4.29
CA GLU A 221 1.62 -11.65 5.74
C GLU A 221 3.05 -11.87 6.24
N ASP A 222 3.97 -12.37 5.41
CA ASP A 222 5.38 -12.59 5.75
C ASP A 222 6.23 -11.31 5.61
N LEU A 223 5.63 -10.18 5.23
CA LEU A 223 6.35 -8.93 5.05
C LEU A 223 6.65 -8.25 6.40
N TRP A 224 7.80 -7.58 6.49
CA TRP A 224 8.19 -6.91 7.73
C TRP A 224 7.34 -5.70 8.06
N ILE A 225 6.93 -4.97 7.03
CA ILE A 225 6.06 -3.79 7.14
C ILE A 225 4.68 -4.21 6.63
N PRO A 226 3.60 -3.90 7.38
CA PRO A 226 2.23 -4.08 6.90
C PRO A 226 2.08 -3.54 5.48
N TYR A 227 1.61 -4.40 4.59
CA TYR A 227 1.52 -4.11 3.16
C TYR A 227 0.12 -4.41 2.65
N PHE A 228 -0.35 -3.56 1.73
CA PHE A 228 -1.52 -3.87 0.92
C PHE A 228 -1.29 -3.51 -0.55
N THR A 229 -2.01 -4.20 -1.42
CA THR A 229 -2.12 -3.84 -2.83
C THR A 229 -3.57 -3.88 -3.28
N ILE A 230 -3.89 -3.15 -4.33
CA ILE A 230 -5.24 -3.13 -4.86
C ILE A 230 -5.31 -3.67 -6.28
N THR A 231 -6.43 -4.28 -6.61
CA THR A 231 -6.75 -4.76 -7.96
C THR A 231 -8.15 -4.35 -8.35
N THR A 232 -8.41 -4.30 -9.64
CA THR A 232 -9.76 -4.15 -10.19
C THR A 232 -10.34 -5.53 -10.44
N ASP A 233 -11.38 -5.91 -9.70
CA ASP A 233 -12.14 -7.14 -9.95
C ASP A 233 -13.18 -6.86 -11.04
N ILE A 234 -12.93 -7.39 -12.24
CA ILE A 234 -13.83 -7.19 -13.38
C ILE A 234 -15.02 -8.15 -13.36
N THR A 235 -14.97 -9.22 -12.56
CA THR A 235 -16.11 -10.11 -12.35
C THR A 235 -17.15 -9.45 -11.45
N ALA A 236 -16.72 -8.80 -10.36
CA ALA A 236 -17.60 -8.11 -9.42
C ALA A 236 -17.77 -6.60 -9.69
N SER A 237 -17.03 -6.04 -10.65
CA SER A 237 -16.98 -4.59 -10.92
C SER A 237 -16.63 -3.75 -9.69
N ALA A 238 -15.65 -4.22 -8.89
CA ALA A 238 -15.30 -3.63 -7.61
C ALA A 238 -13.79 -3.54 -7.38
N MET A 239 -13.37 -2.64 -6.50
CA MET A 239 -12.00 -2.62 -5.99
C MET A 239 -11.82 -3.74 -4.97
N ARG A 240 -10.71 -4.48 -5.09
CA ARG A 240 -10.27 -5.41 -4.06
C ARG A 240 -8.97 -4.94 -3.44
N VAL A 241 -8.92 -4.99 -2.11
CA VAL A 241 -7.72 -4.73 -1.31
C VAL A 241 -7.18 -6.06 -0.85
N HIS A 242 -5.90 -6.32 -1.13
CA HIS A 242 -5.20 -7.55 -0.75
C HIS A 242 -4.21 -7.24 0.36
N THR A 243 -4.47 -7.80 1.53
CA THR A 243 -3.59 -7.73 2.72
C THR A 243 -3.03 -9.10 3.10
N ASP A 244 -3.40 -10.15 2.37
CA ASP A 244 -3.06 -11.54 2.66
C ASP A 244 -2.96 -12.35 1.36
N GLY A 245 -2.24 -13.47 1.42
CA GLY A 245 -2.03 -14.40 0.32
C GLY A 245 -0.83 -14.08 -0.57
N SER A 246 -0.79 -14.69 -1.76
CA SER A 246 0.43 -14.76 -2.56
C SER A 246 0.88 -13.39 -3.08
N LEU A 247 2.04 -12.93 -2.58
CA LEU A 247 2.56 -11.59 -2.85
C LEU A 247 2.79 -11.35 -4.34
N TRP A 248 3.45 -12.30 -5.01
CA TRP A 248 3.77 -12.17 -6.43
C TRP A 248 2.51 -12.15 -7.31
N ARG A 249 1.49 -12.95 -6.95
CA ARG A 249 0.23 -13.03 -7.72
C ARG A 249 -0.54 -11.73 -7.65
N TYR A 250 -0.68 -11.16 -6.46
CA TYR A 250 -1.43 -9.93 -6.28
C TYR A 250 -0.66 -8.71 -6.79
N CYS A 251 0.67 -8.69 -6.70
CA CYS A 251 1.47 -7.70 -7.42
C CYS A 251 1.29 -7.81 -8.94
N ARG A 252 1.34 -9.02 -9.50
CA ARG A 252 1.08 -9.27 -10.92
C ARG A 252 -0.31 -8.79 -11.32
N ALA A 253 -1.35 -9.18 -10.58
CA ALA A 253 -2.73 -8.77 -10.84
C ALA A 253 -2.85 -7.24 -10.85
N SER A 254 -2.28 -6.57 -9.85
CA SER A 254 -2.28 -5.10 -9.75
C SER A 254 -1.54 -4.42 -10.89
N MET A 255 -0.67 -5.13 -11.63
CA MET A 255 0.07 -4.66 -12.81
C MET A 255 -0.50 -5.17 -14.15
N SER A 256 -1.70 -5.78 -14.14
CA SER A 256 -2.30 -6.40 -15.33
C SER A 256 -3.09 -5.39 -16.15
N LEU A 257 -2.39 -4.65 -17.02
CA LEU A 257 -3.00 -3.68 -17.91
C LEU A 257 -3.84 -4.35 -19.01
N SER A 258 -5.04 -3.83 -19.23
CA SER A 258 -5.97 -4.22 -20.30
C SER A 258 -5.30 -4.19 -21.66
N SER A 259 -5.63 -5.16 -22.50
CA SER A 259 -5.01 -5.44 -23.81
C SER A 259 -3.54 -5.87 -23.77
N TYR A 260 -2.81 -5.62 -22.68
CA TYR A 260 -1.39 -6.00 -22.54
C TYR A 260 -1.24 -7.38 -21.89
N LEU A 261 -1.90 -7.62 -20.75
CA LEU A 261 -1.86 -8.89 -20.01
C LEU A 261 -3.29 -9.42 -19.79
N PRO A 262 -3.47 -10.75 -19.73
CA PRO A 262 -4.77 -11.32 -19.41
C PRO A 262 -5.06 -11.16 -17.92
N PRO A 263 -6.34 -11.03 -17.52
CA PRO A 263 -6.72 -10.99 -16.11
C PRO A 263 -6.12 -12.14 -15.31
N LEU A 264 -5.72 -11.88 -14.07
CA LEU A 264 -5.31 -12.95 -13.16
C LEU A 264 -6.56 -13.59 -12.57
N CYS A 265 -6.74 -14.89 -12.74
CA CYS A 265 -7.76 -15.62 -12.01
C CYS A 265 -7.31 -15.84 -10.55
N ASP A 266 -8.10 -15.38 -9.59
CA ASP A 266 -7.86 -15.60 -8.17
C ASP A 266 -8.21 -17.05 -7.80
N PRO A 267 -7.29 -17.83 -7.22
CA PRO A 267 -7.58 -19.22 -6.83
C PRO A 267 -8.59 -19.33 -5.68
N LYS A 268 -8.85 -18.25 -4.92
CA LYS A 268 -9.78 -18.29 -3.78
C LYS A 268 -11.24 -18.41 -4.21
N ASP A 269 -11.62 -17.72 -5.28
CA ASP A 269 -13.03 -17.59 -5.71
C ASP A 269 -13.23 -17.64 -7.23
N GLY A 270 -12.17 -17.71 -8.03
CA GLY A 270 -12.24 -17.73 -9.49
C GLY A 270 -12.46 -16.35 -10.14
N HIS A 271 -12.41 -15.25 -9.38
CA HIS A 271 -12.63 -13.92 -9.93
C HIS A 271 -11.45 -13.46 -10.80
N LEU A 272 -11.75 -12.59 -11.77
CA LEU A 272 -10.78 -12.06 -12.71
C LEU A 272 -10.27 -10.69 -12.24
N LEU A 273 -8.98 -10.62 -11.96
CA LEU A 273 -8.32 -9.44 -11.40
C LEU A 273 -7.45 -8.73 -12.45
N MET A 274 -7.59 -7.41 -12.51
CA MET A 274 -6.87 -6.50 -13.39
C MET A 274 -6.14 -5.41 -12.59
N ASP A 275 -5.37 -4.57 -13.30
CA ASP A 275 -4.63 -3.47 -12.71
C ASP A 275 -5.52 -2.61 -11.80
N GLY A 276 -5.05 -2.33 -10.58
CA GLY A 276 -5.82 -1.59 -9.58
C GLY A 276 -6.05 -0.13 -9.96
N GLY A 277 -5.24 0.39 -10.89
CA GLY A 277 -5.26 1.79 -11.29
C GLY A 277 -6.56 2.20 -11.98
N TYR A 278 -7.30 1.26 -12.58
CA TYR A 278 -8.59 1.56 -13.21
C TYR A 278 -9.63 2.09 -12.22
N ILE A 279 -9.58 1.65 -10.96
CA ILE A 279 -10.46 2.17 -9.91
C ILE A 279 -9.74 3.18 -9.02
N ASN A 280 -8.52 2.87 -8.58
CA ASN A 280 -7.81 3.71 -7.63
C ASN A 280 -6.28 3.64 -7.86
N ASN A 281 -5.73 4.58 -8.63
CA ASN A 281 -4.30 4.60 -8.93
C ASN A 281 -3.43 5.08 -7.77
N LEU A 282 -4.01 5.70 -6.72
CA LEU A 282 -3.29 6.20 -5.56
C LEU A 282 -4.12 5.98 -4.27
N PRO A 283 -4.07 4.76 -3.69
CA PRO A 283 -5.02 4.32 -2.66
C PRO A 283 -4.72 4.86 -1.25
N ALA A 284 -4.66 6.18 -1.11
CA ALA A 284 -4.42 6.85 0.16
C ALA A 284 -5.61 6.74 1.13
N ASP A 285 -6.82 6.69 0.58
CA ASP A 285 -8.07 6.38 1.28
C ASP A 285 -8.05 5.00 1.94
N VAL A 286 -7.50 3.98 1.26
CA VAL A 286 -7.35 2.64 1.82
C VAL A 286 -6.36 2.64 2.99
N ALA A 287 -5.21 3.31 2.83
CA ALA A 287 -4.26 3.44 3.95
C ALA A 287 -4.89 4.17 5.15
N ARG A 288 -5.72 5.18 4.89
CA ARG A 288 -6.44 5.93 5.92
C ARG A 288 -7.46 5.04 6.65
N SER A 289 -8.25 4.24 5.93
CA SER A 289 -9.22 3.32 6.54
C SER A 289 -8.56 2.20 7.33
N MET A 290 -7.34 1.81 6.96
CA MET A 290 -6.49 0.89 7.73
C MET A 290 -5.85 1.51 8.98
N GLY A 291 -6.19 2.77 9.31
CA GLY A 291 -5.80 3.42 10.56
C GLY A 291 -4.60 4.36 10.48
N ALA A 292 -4.10 4.66 9.27
CA ALA A 292 -3.01 5.63 9.11
C ALA A 292 -3.41 7.04 9.58
N LYS A 293 -2.57 7.67 10.40
CA LYS A 293 -2.74 9.07 10.80
C LYS A 293 -2.44 10.00 9.64
N VAL A 294 -1.29 9.80 9.02
CA VAL A 294 -0.78 10.55 7.87
C VAL A 294 -0.47 9.56 6.77
N VAL A 295 -0.81 9.92 5.54
CA VAL A 295 -0.47 9.19 4.34
C VAL A 295 0.47 10.05 3.51
N ILE A 296 1.65 9.53 3.17
CA ILE A 296 2.54 10.14 2.19
C ILE A 296 2.29 9.41 0.87
N ALA A 297 1.70 10.10 -0.10
CA ALA A 297 1.23 9.50 -1.34
C ALA A 297 2.09 9.94 -2.53
N ILE A 298 2.75 8.99 -3.19
CA ILE A 298 3.64 9.24 -4.33
C ILE A 298 2.94 8.88 -5.63
N ASP A 299 2.55 9.90 -6.38
CA ASP A 299 1.92 9.76 -7.69
C ASP A 299 2.95 9.74 -8.82
N VAL A 300 2.86 8.72 -9.68
CA VAL A 300 3.69 8.55 -10.87
C VAL A 300 2.86 8.33 -12.14
N GLY A 301 1.56 8.59 -12.10
CA GLY A 301 0.64 8.41 -13.21
C GLY A 301 0.95 9.29 -14.41
N SER A 302 0.38 8.99 -15.58
CA SER A 302 0.45 9.86 -16.75
C SER A 302 -0.41 11.11 -16.56
N GLN A 303 0.08 12.25 -17.03
CA GLN A 303 -0.77 13.42 -17.27
C GLN A 303 -1.26 13.35 -18.71
N ASP A 304 -2.57 13.43 -18.87
CA ASP A 304 -3.21 13.45 -20.18
C ASP A 304 -3.07 14.82 -20.84
N GLU A 305 -2.81 14.85 -22.14
CA GLU A 305 -2.83 16.10 -22.90
C GLU A 305 -4.27 16.61 -23.00
N THR A 306 -4.49 17.83 -22.52
CA THR A 306 -5.79 18.52 -22.53
C THR A 306 -5.93 19.49 -23.68
N ASP A 307 -4.81 19.88 -24.31
CA ASP A 307 -4.76 20.72 -25.52
C ASP A 307 -5.09 19.90 -26.76
N LEU A 308 -6.37 19.55 -26.90
CA LEU A 308 -6.90 18.82 -28.04
C LEU A 308 -7.49 19.78 -29.07
N THR A 309 -7.33 19.46 -30.35
CA THR A 309 -7.91 20.27 -31.42
C THR A 309 -9.43 20.16 -31.40
N ASN A 310 -10.11 21.31 -31.29
CA ASN A 310 -11.55 21.37 -31.50
C ASN A 310 -11.85 21.21 -33.00
N TYR A 311 -12.43 20.06 -33.36
CA TYR A 311 -12.80 19.72 -34.75
C TYR A 311 -14.32 19.81 -35.00
N GLY A 312 -15.10 20.34 -34.06
CA GLY A 312 -16.58 20.39 -34.14
C GLY A 312 -17.25 19.02 -33.91
N ASP A 313 -18.43 18.84 -34.51
CA ASP A 313 -19.30 17.68 -34.22
C ASP A 313 -18.98 16.42 -35.02
N SER A 314 -18.09 16.51 -36.03
CA SER A 314 -17.74 15.37 -36.89
C SER A 314 -16.28 15.41 -37.30
N LEU A 315 -15.66 14.22 -37.37
CA LEU A 315 -14.26 14.06 -37.72
C LEU A 315 -14.09 13.02 -38.83
N SER A 316 -13.55 13.45 -39.97
CA SER A 316 -13.23 12.55 -41.07
C SER A 316 -11.81 11.99 -40.92
N GLY A 317 -11.69 10.66 -40.93
CA GLY A 317 -10.39 9.98 -40.93
C GLY A 317 -9.53 10.34 -42.15
N TRP A 318 -10.17 10.60 -43.31
CA TRP A 318 -9.48 11.05 -44.52
C TRP A 318 -8.91 12.47 -44.36
N TRP A 319 -9.63 13.35 -43.65
CA TRP A 319 -9.13 14.69 -43.34
C TRP A 319 -7.93 14.65 -42.39
N LEU A 320 -7.97 13.79 -41.36
CA LEU A 320 -6.84 13.56 -40.47
C LEU A 320 -5.61 13.05 -41.22
N LEU A 321 -5.80 12.07 -42.11
CA LEU A 321 -4.72 11.53 -42.93
C LEU A 321 -4.10 12.61 -43.81
N TRP A 322 -4.92 13.41 -44.50
CA TRP A 322 -4.44 14.51 -45.33
C TRP A 322 -3.68 15.57 -44.53
N LYS A 323 -4.21 15.97 -43.36
CA LYS A 323 -3.53 16.91 -42.44
C LYS A 323 -2.21 16.36 -41.90
N ARG A 324 -2.12 15.06 -41.68
CA ARG A 324 -0.89 14.38 -41.23
C ARG A 324 0.17 14.29 -42.33
N LEU A 325 -0.25 14.19 -43.59
CA LEU A 325 0.64 14.10 -44.75
C LEU A 325 1.08 15.47 -45.30
N ASN A 326 0.36 16.55 -44.99
CA ASN A 326 0.67 17.90 -45.44
C ASN A 326 1.67 18.62 -44.50
N PRO A 327 2.92 18.90 -44.92
CA PRO A 327 3.94 19.53 -44.07
C PRO A 327 3.62 20.97 -43.66
N TRP A 328 2.71 21.65 -44.38
CA TRP A 328 2.35 23.05 -44.14
C TRP A 328 1.02 23.20 -43.39
N ALA A 329 0.35 22.10 -43.05
CA ALA A 329 -0.88 22.14 -42.27
C ALA A 329 -0.57 22.22 -40.77
N ALA A 330 -1.41 22.96 -40.03
CA ALA A 330 -1.38 22.93 -38.57
C ALA A 330 -1.55 21.49 -38.07
N LYS A 331 -0.70 21.07 -37.13
CA LYS A 331 -0.77 19.74 -36.52
C LYS A 331 -2.07 19.61 -35.74
N VAL A 332 -2.91 18.66 -36.16
CA VAL A 332 -4.17 18.35 -35.50
C VAL A 332 -3.89 17.32 -34.41
N LYS A 333 -4.21 17.67 -33.17
CA LYS A 333 -4.08 16.81 -31.99
C LYS A 333 -5.45 16.21 -31.68
N VAL A 334 -5.64 14.95 -32.05
CA VAL A 334 -6.87 14.20 -31.74
C VAL A 334 -6.50 12.88 -31.09
N LEU A 335 -7.31 12.48 -30.12
CA LEU A 335 -7.15 11.22 -29.40
C LEU A 335 -7.30 10.03 -30.33
N GLY A 336 -6.37 9.08 -30.24
CA GLY A 336 -6.52 7.78 -30.90
C GLY A 336 -7.49 6.87 -30.16
N MET A 337 -7.98 5.82 -30.81
CA MET A 337 -8.92 4.86 -30.18
C MET A 337 -8.36 4.22 -28.90
N ALA A 338 -7.07 3.86 -28.90
CA ALA A 338 -6.40 3.31 -27.72
C ALA A 338 -6.29 4.32 -26.57
N GLU A 339 -6.08 5.60 -26.90
CA GLU A 339 -6.00 6.66 -25.90
C GLU A 339 -7.37 6.95 -25.29
N ILE A 340 -8.43 7.00 -26.11
CA ILE A 340 -9.81 7.13 -25.65
C ILE A 340 -10.17 5.99 -24.69
N GLN A 341 -9.89 4.75 -25.08
CA GLN A 341 -10.15 3.58 -24.23
C GLN A 341 -9.37 3.64 -22.91
N SER A 342 -8.12 4.06 -22.94
CA SER A 342 -7.32 4.27 -21.73
C SER A 342 -7.95 5.32 -20.83
N ARG A 343 -8.29 6.52 -21.34
CA ARG A 343 -8.87 7.60 -20.54
C ARG A 343 -10.22 7.19 -19.92
N LEU A 344 -11.07 6.49 -20.69
CA LEU A 344 -12.32 5.95 -20.17
C LEU A 344 -12.09 4.93 -19.05
N ALA A 345 -11.08 4.07 -19.19
CA ALA A 345 -10.78 3.06 -18.17
C ALA A 345 -10.31 3.67 -16.83
N TYR A 346 -9.72 4.87 -16.84
CA TYR A 346 -9.22 5.56 -15.65
C TYR A 346 -10.13 6.71 -15.15
N VAL A 347 -11.27 6.96 -15.80
CA VAL A 347 -12.11 8.14 -15.50
C VAL A 347 -12.55 8.21 -14.03
N CYS A 348 -12.91 7.06 -13.44
CA CYS A 348 -13.31 6.96 -12.04
C CYS A 348 -12.14 7.30 -11.09
N CYS A 349 -10.94 6.84 -11.44
CA CYS A 349 -9.73 7.09 -10.65
C CYS A 349 -9.37 8.57 -10.58
N VAL A 350 -9.55 9.35 -11.66
CA VAL A 350 -9.19 10.77 -11.69
C VAL A 350 -9.94 11.55 -10.62
N ARG A 351 -11.22 11.25 -10.42
CA ARG A 351 -12.02 11.87 -9.37
C ARG A 351 -11.51 11.52 -7.97
N GLN A 352 -11.19 10.25 -7.72
CA GLN A 352 -10.66 9.80 -6.42
C GLN A 352 -9.32 10.46 -6.11
N LEU A 353 -8.46 10.61 -7.12
CA LEU A 353 -7.16 11.26 -6.98
C LEU A 353 -7.28 12.73 -6.53
N GLU A 354 -8.26 13.48 -7.06
CA GLU A 354 -8.49 14.86 -6.63
C GLU A 354 -8.99 14.96 -5.19
N VAL A 355 -9.79 14.00 -4.72
CA VAL A 355 -10.20 13.94 -3.31
C VAL A 355 -8.98 13.70 -2.42
N VAL A 356 -8.12 12.75 -2.80
CA VAL A 356 -6.88 12.44 -2.07
C VAL A 356 -5.93 13.63 -1.99
N LYS A 357 -5.72 14.36 -3.09
CA LYS A 357 -4.86 15.56 -3.13
C LYS A 357 -5.29 16.66 -2.16
N ASN A 358 -6.59 16.81 -1.96
CA ASN A 358 -7.17 17.85 -1.11
C ASN A 358 -7.44 17.39 0.33
N SER A 359 -7.04 16.16 0.69
CA SER A 359 -7.32 15.59 2.00
C SER A 359 -6.27 16.01 3.03
N GLU A 360 -6.71 16.49 4.21
CA GLU A 360 -5.80 16.96 5.29
C GLU A 360 -4.87 15.86 5.85
N TYR A 361 -5.22 14.59 5.67
CA TYR A 361 -4.41 13.46 6.13
C TYR A 361 -3.35 13.03 5.11
N CYS A 362 -3.33 13.62 3.92
CA CYS A 362 -2.52 13.16 2.80
C CYS A 362 -1.49 14.21 2.36
N GLU A 363 -0.21 13.85 2.46
CA GLU A 363 0.89 14.60 1.89
C GLU A 363 1.19 14.06 0.48
N TYR A 364 0.77 14.82 -0.53
CA TYR A 364 0.89 14.43 -1.94
C TYR A 364 2.27 14.79 -2.52
N ILE A 365 2.91 13.83 -3.18
CA ILE A 365 4.21 13.98 -3.83
C ILE A 365 4.11 13.53 -5.28
N ARG A 366 4.56 14.37 -6.21
CA ARG A 366 4.69 14.01 -7.63
C ARG A 366 6.05 14.47 -8.16
N PRO A 367 6.98 13.54 -8.46
CA PRO A 367 8.27 13.91 -9.01
C PRO A 367 8.18 14.39 -10.47
N PRO A 368 9.16 15.16 -10.98
CA PRO A 368 9.17 15.67 -12.34
C PRO A 368 9.61 14.59 -13.35
N ILE A 369 8.68 13.70 -13.69
CA ILE A 369 8.94 12.47 -14.46
C ILE A 369 8.12 12.36 -15.76
N ASP A 370 7.42 13.42 -16.15
CA ASP A 370 6.52 13.40 -17.31
C ASP A 370 7.24 13.16 -18.65
N ARG A 371 8.54 13.46 -18.71
CA ARG A 371 9.41 13.19 -19.87
C ARG A 371 9.65 11.70 -20.15
N TYR A 372 9.33 10.80 -19.23
CA TYR A 372 9.57 9.37 -19.37
C TYR A 372 8.32 8.62 -19.80
N GLY A 373 8.46 7.67 -20.71
CA GLY A 373 7.39 6.74 -21.09
C GLY A 373 7.13 5.67 -20.02
N THR A 374 5.92 5.12 -20.01
CA THR A 374 5.50 4.07 -19.05
C THR A 374 6.19 2.71 -19.26
N LEU A 375 6.86 2.51 -20.40
CA LEU A 375 7.58 1.27 -20.73
C LEU A 375 9.11 1.41 -20.72
N GLU A 376 9.64 2.58 -20.37
CA GLU A 376 11.08 2.89 -20.44
C GLU A 376 11.91 2.38 -19.23
N PHE A 377 11.74 1.10 -18.85
CA PHE A 377 12.45 0.50 -17.70
C PHE A 377 13.98 0.50 -17.84
N GLY A 378 14.51 0.68 -19.05
CA GLY A 378 15.96 0.84 -19.30
C GLY A 378 16.55 2.11 -18.68
N LYS A 379 15.72 3.12 -18.41
CA LYS A 379 16.13 4.39 -17.77
C LYS A 379 16.01 4.35 -16.25
N PHE A 380 15.94 3.16 -15.63
CA PHE A 380 15.73 2.99 -14.19
C PHE A 380 16.59 3.93 -13.34
N ASN A 381 17.91 3.95 -13.56
CA ASN A 381 18.83 4.72 -12.73
C ASN A 381 18.57 6.22 -12.84
N GLU A 382 18.26 6.71 -14.04
CA GLU A 382 17.96 8.11 -14.30
C GLU A 382 16.66 8.52 -13.61
N ILE A 383 15.59 7.73 -13.77
CA ILE A 383 14.28 7.99 -13.17
C ILE A 383 14.36 7.92 -11.64
N ALA A 384 15.09 6.94 -11.08
CA ALA A 384 15.32 6.82 -9.65
C ALA A 384 16.10 8.01 -9.09
N GLU A 385 17.11 8.50 -9.82
CA GLU A 385 17.88 9.68 -9.42
C GLU A 385 17.02 10.95 -9.42
N VAL A 386 16.17 11.14 -10.43
CA VAL A 386 15.19 12.24 -10.45
C VAL A 386 14.29 12.21 -9.22
N GLY A 387 13.79 11.03 -8.86
CA GLY A 387 12.99 10.83 -7.64
C GLY A 387 13.76 11.18 -6.37
N TYR A 388 15.03 10.75 -6.28
CA TYR A 388 15.88 11.03 -5.12
C TYR A 388 16.17 12.53 -4.96
N GLN A 389 16.56 13.22 -6.03
CA GLN A 389 16.85 14.67 -5.97
C GLN A 389 15.61 15.49 -5.63
N HIS A 390 14.45 15.12 -6.21
CA HIS A 390 13.17 15.75 -5.89
C HIS A 390 12.80 15.51 -4.42
N GLY A 391 12.85 14.27 -3.96
CA GLY A 391 12.56 13.91 -2.57
C GLY A 391 13.48 14.62 -1.59
N LYS A 392 14.78 14.68 -1.86
CA LYS A 392 15.76 15.36 -1.00
C LYS A 392 15.42 16.84 -0.84
N THR A 393 15.18 17.54 -1.95
CA THR A 393 14.81 18.96 -1.94
C THR A 393 13.50 19.19 -1.20
N LEU A 394 12.50 18.33 -1.43
CA LEU A 394 11.19 18.42 -0.81
C LEU A 394 11.26 18.20 0.71
N PHE A 395 11.96 17.16 1.16
CA PHE A 395 12.05 16.85 2.59
C PHE A 395 12.92 17.84 3.35
N GLU A 396 13.93 18.44 2.72
CA GLU A 396 14.65 19.57 3.30
C GLU A 396 13.72 20.78 3.51
N LEU A 397 12.83 21.08 2.56
CA LEU A 397 11.81 22.12 2.69
C LEU A 397 10.79 21.78 3.78
N TRP A 398 10.31 20.54 3.83
CA TRP A 398 9.40 20.07 4.88
C TRP A 398 10.02 20.18 6.27
N ASN A 399 11.30 19.88 6.40
CA ASN A 399 12.03 20.03 7.65
C ASN A 399 12.10 21.51 8.08
N ARG A 400 12.40 22.43 7.16
CA ARG A 400 12.45 23.87 7.44
C ARG A 400 11.08 24.45 7.81
N ASN A 401 10.02 23.95 7.18
CA ASN A 401 8.65 24.43 7.39
C ASN A 401 7.92 23.71 8.55
N GLY A 402 8.58 22.83 9.29
CA GLY A 402 7.99 22.09 10.41
C GLY A 402 6.95 21.03 10.01
N VAL A 403 6.87 20.67 8.72
CA VAL A 403 5.93 19.64 8.23
C VAL A 403 6.29 18.27 8.82
N ILE A 404 7.59 17.92 8.85
CA ILE A 404 8.05 16.66 9.45
C ILE A 404 7.69 16.60 10.94
N ASP A 405 7.85 17.70 11.67
CA ASP A 405 7.49 17.75 13.09
C ASP A 405 5.98 17.59 13.29
N ASN A 406 5.16 18.18 12.41
CA ASN A 406 3.70 18.00 12.45
C ASN A 406 3.27 16.56 12.15
N ILE A 407 3.92 15.91 11.16
CA ILE A 407 3.70 14.49 10.84
C ILE A 407 4.00 13.63 12.07
N LEU A 408 5.12 13.89 12.74
CA LEU A 408 5.60 13.13 13.89
C LEU A 408 4.95 13.49 15.23
N LYS A 409 4.24 14.61 15.32
CA LYS A 409 3.57 15.06 16.55
C LYS A 409 2.43 14.12 16.91
N ASP A 410 2.40 13.58 18.13
CA ASP A 410 1.33 12.67 18.54
C ASP A 410 -0.05 13.34 18.50
N ARG A 411 -1.08 12.57 18.14
CA ARG A 411 -2.48 13.01 18.31
C ARG A 411 -2.76 13.25 19.80
N PRO A 412 -3.45 14.35 20.15
CA PRO A 412 -3.97 14.51 21.50
C PRO A 412 -4.94 13.37 21.81
N ILE A 413 -4.77 12.76 22.99
CA ILE A 413 -5.46 11.54 23.45
C ILE A 413 -6.99 11.65 23.32
N ASP A 414 -7.54 12.86 23.46
CA ASP A 414 -9.00 13.11 23.42
C ASP A 414 -9.65 12.94 22.04
N ASN A 415 -8.88 12.99 20.94
CA ASN A 415 -9.44 12.88 19.57
C ASN A 415 -9.53 11.44 19.06
N VAL A 416 -8.89 10.46 19.71
CA VAL A 416 -8.90 9.04 19.29
C VAL A 416 -10.32 8.46 19.33
N ALA A 417 -11.17 8.95 20.24
CA ALA A 417 -12.57 8.53 20.35
C ALA A 417 -13.47 9.04 19.22
N LYS A 418 -13.15 10.19 18.59
CA LYS A 418 -14.00 10.83 17.58
C LYS A 418 -13.77 10.29 16.16
N THR A 419 -12.57 9.85 15.82
CA THR A 419 -12.27 9.33 14.46
C THR A 419 -12.82 7.94 14.16
N ARG A 420 -13.45 7.25 15.13
CA ARG A 420 -14.15 5.97 14.88
C ARG A 420 -15.49 6.13 14.16
N SER A 421 -15.96 7.37 13.91
CA SER A 421 -17.29 7.65 13.34
C SER A 421 -17.28 8.25 11.92
N SER A 422 -16.17 8.19 11.18
CA SER A 422 -16.17 8.69 9.79
C SER A 422 -16.40 7.55 8.80
N ASP A 423 -17.60 7.54 8.23
CA ASP A 423 -18.06 6.73 7.10
C ASP A 423 -17.02 6.66 5.98
N VAL A 424 -16.33 5.52 5.85
CA VAL A 424 -15.66 5.13 4.61
C VAL A 424 -15.87 3.63 4.43
N THR A 425 -16.76 3.29 3.51
CA THR A 425 -17.15 1.92 3.14
C THR A 425 -15.96 1.17 2.53
N CYS A 426 -15.42 0.19 3.26
CA CYS A 426 -14.69 -0.94 2.69
C CYS A 426 -15.60 -2.19 2.66
N PRO A 427 -15.45 -3.09 1.68
CA PRO A 427 -16.40 -4.17 1.41
C PRO A 427 -16.21 -5.44 2.28
N ASN A 428 -15.74 -5.29 3.53
CA ASN A 428 -15.80 -6.40 4.50
C ASN A 428 -16.95 -6.14 5.47
N THR A 429 -18.16 -6.43 4.98
CA THR A 429 -19.41 -6.33 5.73
C THR A 429 -19.34 -7.15 7.03
N THR A 430 -19.36 -6.49 8.18
CA THR A 430 -19.72 -7.10 9.46
C THR A 430 -21.24 -6.99 9.65
N PHE A 431 -21.85 -8.06 10.19
CA PHE A 431 -23.28 -8.23 10.41
C PHE A 431 -23.97 -7.07 11.19
N THR A 432 -23.19 -6.23 11.88
CA THR A 432 -23.66 -5.07 12.62
C THR A 432 -24.16 -3.92 11.75
N ASP A 433 -23.62 -3.73 10.53
CA ASP A 433 -23.98 -2.60 9.67
C ASP A 433 -25.40 -2.74 9.09
N LEU A 434 -25.83 -3.96 8.80
CA LEU A 434 -27.19 -4.25 8.34
C LEU A 434 -28.24 -4.00 9.42
N ALA A 435 -27.93 -4.29 10.68
CA ALA A 435 -28.85 -4.05 11.79
C ALA A 435 -29.05 -2.55 12.07
N GLU A 436 -28.00 -1.73 11.93
CA GLU A 436 -28.10 -0.28 12.10
C GLU A 436 -28.91 0.38 10.97
N ILE A 437 -28.71 -0.05 9.72
CA ILE A 437 -29.43 0.47 8.55
C ILE A 437 -30.93 0.13 8.63
N VAL A 438 -31.28 -1.08 9.07
CA VAL A 438 -32.69 -1.52 9.17
C VAL A 438 -33.40 -0.95 10.41
N SER A 439 -32.67 -0.56 11.46
CA SER A 439 -33.23 -0.08 12.74
C SER A 439 -33.30 1.44 12.88
N ARG A 440 -32.91 2.23 11.87
CA ARG A 440 -33.07 3.70 11.90
C ARG A 440 -34.54 4.07 11.86
N ILE A 441 -35.07 4.45 13.03
CA ILE A 441 -36.35 5.14 13.15
C ILE A 441 -36.13 6.59 12.69
N GLU A 442 -36.76 6.99 11.59
CA GLU A 442 -36.73 8.39 11.15
C GLU A 442 -37.32 9.31 12.23
N PRO A 443 -36.67 10.45 12.55
CA PRO A 443 -37.22 11.40 13.51
C PRO A 443 -38.54 11.98 12.99
N ALA A 444 -39.54 12.04 13.86
CA ALA A 444 -40.86 12.58 13.54
C ALA A 444 -40.75 14.04 13.06
N LYS A 445 -41.30 14.33 11.87
CA LYS A 445 -41.42 15.69 11.35
C LYS A 445 -42.26 16.52 12.31
N THR A 446 -41.66 17.53 12.93
CA THR A 446 -42.37 18.55 13.69
C THR A 446 -43.24 19.35 12.72
N LEU A 447 -44.56 19.25 12.89
CA LEU A 447 -45.53 20.12 12.22
C LEU A 447 -45.30 21.55 12.72
N ALA A 448 -44.94 22.45 11.81
CA ALA A 448 -44.99 23.88 12.06
C ALA A 448 -46.45 24.25 12.31
N VAL A 449 -46.74 24.74 13.51
CA VAL A 449 -48.02 25.38 13.84
C VAL A 449 -47.83 26.85 13.51
N ASP A 450 -48.38 27.27 12.37
CA ASP A 450 -48.53 28.68 12.04
C ASP A 450 -49.55 29.31 13.01
N GLY A 451 -49.12 30.36 13.69
CA GLY A 451 -49.96 31.29 14.47
C GLY A 451 -50.03 32.64 13.78
#